data_AF-A0A2A5QTV3-F1
#
_entry.id   AF-A0A2A5QTV3-F1
#
_cell.length_a   1.000
_cell.length_b   1.000
_cell.length_c   1.000
_cell.angle_alpha   90.00
_cell.angle_beta   90.00
_cell.angle_gamma   90.00
#
_symmetry.space_group_name_H-M   'P 1'
#
loop_
_entity.id
_entity.type
_entity.pdbx_description
1 polymer ?
#
loop_
_entity_poly.entity_id
_entity_poly.type
_entity_poly.pdbx_seq_one_letter_code
_entity_poly.pdbx_strand_id
1 'polypeptide(L)'
;MLAIGGAVVANLFVLGGALVVLGSSGFDPFNVGPVAISSGVGAAGATAVYAVLARLRERPDRLFVALAAAVLLLSFVTLTEAAVLEGATTSRLAVLALMHVVVAVVSVVALVGDPQ
;
A
#
# COMPACT_ATOMS: atom_id res chain seq x y z
N MET A 1 -0.29 13.80 -6.73
CA MET A 1 1.07 13.43 -7.22
C MET A 1 1.98 12.99 -6.09
N LEU A 2 2.08 13.77 -5.00
CA LEU A 2 2.90 13.44 -3.82
C LEU A 2 2.55 12.08 -3.17
N ALA A 3 1.26 11.79 -2.95
CA ALA A 3 0.82 10.50 -2.38
C ALA A 3 1.21 9.30 -3.27
N ILE A 4 1.01 9.40 -4.59
CA ILE A 4 1.29 8.31 -5.55
C ILE A 4 2.80 8.08 -5.66
N GLY A 5 3.56 9.13 -5.94
CA GLY A 5 5.02 9.03 -6.05
C GLY A 5 5.66 8.56 -4.74
N GLY A 6 5.21 9.12 -3.61
CA GLY A 6 5.66 8.72 -2.28
C GLY A 6 5.38 7.25 -1.99
N ALA A 7 4.17 6.76 -2.27
CA ALA A 7 3.79 5.37 -2.03
C ALA A 7 4.62 4.39 -2.87
N VAL A 8 4.80 4.69 -4.17
CA VAL A 8 5.62 3.86 -5.06
C VAL A 8 7.06 3.83 -4.58
N VAL A 9 7.68 4.99 -4.32
CA VAL A 9 9.07 5.07 -3.87
C VAL A 9 9.26 4.34 -2.54
N ALA A 10 8.39 4.59 -1.55
CA ALA A 10 8.47 3.95 -0.25
C ALA A 10 8.38 2.42 -0.35
N ASN A 11 7.45 1.89 -1.15
CA ASN A 11 7.35 0.45 -1.35
C ASN A 11 8.52 -0.15 -2.12
N LEU A 12 9.10 0.58 -3.09
CA LEU A 12 10.31 0.14 -3.76
C LEU A 12 11.51 0.07 -2.80
N PHE A 13 11.58 0.96 -1.81
CA PHE A 13 12.57 0.84 -0.73
C PHE A 13 12.34 -0.41 0.12
N VAL A 14 11.10 -0.70 0.52
CA VAL A 14 10.76 -1.94 1.26
C VAL A 14 11.12 -3.17 0.44
N LEU A 15 10.80 -3.18 -0.86
CA LEU A 15 11.13 -4.26 -1.78
C LEU A 15 12.64 -4.44 -1.88
N GLY A 16 13.40 -3.37 -2.08
CA GLY A 16 14.86 -3.42 -2.14
C GLY A 16 15.47 -4.06 -0.90
N GLY A 17 15.02 -3.65 0.29
CA GLY A 17 15.44 -4.28 1.55
C GLY A 17 15.07 -5.77 1.62
N ALA A 18 13.85 -6.13 1.23
CA ALA A 18 13.39 -7.51 1.22
C ALA A 18 14.19 -8.39 0.25
N LEU A 19 14.54 -7.89 -0.94
CA LEU A 19 15.35 -8.61 -1.92
C LEU A 19 16.78 -8.88 -1.41
N VAL A 20 17.36 -7.94 -0.66
CA VAL A 20 18.68 -8.10 -0.02
C VAL A 20 18.63 -9.15 1.09
N VAL A 21 17.57 -9.16 1.90
CA VAL A 21 17.47 -10.02 3.10
C VAL A 21 16.91 -11.41 2.80
N LEU A 22 15.92 -11.52 1.91
CA LEU A 22 15.13 -12.73 1.65
C LEU A 22 15.39 -13.34 0.26
N GLY A 23 16.27 -12.73 -0.52
CA GLY A 23 16.59 -13.14 -1.90
C GLY A 23 15.55 -12.70 -2.93
N SER A 24 15.95 -12.70 -4.19
CA SER A 24 15.17 -12.21 -5.32
C SER A 24 14.42 -13.28 -6.12
N SER A 25 14.63 -14.56 -5.82
CA SER A 25 14.09 -15.67 -6.61
C SER A 25 12.96 -16.43 -5.89
N GLY A 26 12.05 -16.97 -6.71
CA GLY A 26 11.01 -17.90 -6.27
C GLY A 26 9.91 -17.25 -5.44
N PHE A 27 9.55 -15.99 -5.68
CA PHE A 27 8.33 -15.39 -5.15
C PHE A 27 7.89 -14.22 -6.02
N ASP A 28 6.96 -14.46 -6.94
CA ASP A 28 6.54 -13.52 -7.98
C ASP A 28 6.12 -12.12 -7.49
N PRO A 29 5.46 -11.95 -6.32
CA PRO A 29 5.11 -10.62 -5.81
C PRO A 29 6.33 -9.73 -5.51
N PHE A 30 7.54 -10.30 -5.32
CA PHE A 30 8.76 -9.54 -5.09
C PHE A 30 9.39 -9.05 -6.40
N ASN A 31 8.60 -8.30 -7.17
CA ASN A 31 9.02 -7.74 -8.44
C ASN A 31 8.63 -6.26 -8.54
N VAL A 32 9.52 -5.44 -9.12
CA VAL A 32 9.36 -3.99 -9.27
C VAL A 32 8.06 -3.65 -10.00
N GLY A 33 7.76 -4.36 -11.10
CA GLY A 33 6.58 -4.07 -11.93
C GLY A 33 5.27 -4.16 -11.14
N PRO A 34 4.93 -5.35 -10.60
CA PRO A 34 3.74 -5.54 -9.75
C PRO A 34 3.69 -4.60 -8.55
N VAL A 35 4.81 -4.40 -7.83
CA VAL A 35 4.86 -3.52 -6.66
C VAL A 35 4.61 -2.05 -7.03
N ALA A 36 5.23 -1.54 -8.08
CA ALA A 36 5.04 -0.16 -8.51
C ALA A 36 3.60 0.10 -9.01
N ILE A 37 3.06 -0.81 -9.82
CA ILE A 37 1.70 -0.69 -10.35
C ILE A 37 0.67 -0.75 -9.22
N SER A 38 0.74 -1.77 -8.35
CA SER A 38 -0.21 -1.92 -7.24
C SER A 38 -0.16 -0.74 -6.26
N SER A 39 1.05 -0.27 -5.91
CA SER A 39 1.23 0.91 -5.04
C SER A 39 0.64 2.16 -5.67
N GLY A 40 0.87 2.35 -6.98
CA GLY A 40 0.33 3.48 -7.73
C GLY A 40 -1.20 3.46 -7.78
N VAL A 41 -1.80 2.30 -8.11
CA VAL A 41 -3.25 2.11 -8.16
C VAL A 41 -3.88 2.33 -6.78
N GLY A 42 -3.28 1.77 -5.72
CA GLY A 42 -3.77 1.95 -4.34
C GLY A 42 -3.78 3.42 -3.92
N ALA A 43 -2.67 4.13 -4.13
CA ALA A 43 -2.56 5.55 -3.80
C ALA A 43 -3.47 6.44 -4.66
N ALA A 44 -3.65 6.11 -5.94
CA ALA A 44 -4.57 6.81 -6.83
C ALA A 44 -6.03 6.65 -6.37
N GLY A 45 -6.43 5.41 -6.02
CA GLY A 45 -7.74 5.13 -5.44
C GLY A 45 -7.98 5.89 -4.14
N ALA A 46 -7.00 5.89 -3.23
CA ALA A 46 -7.04 6.65 -1.99
C ALA A 46 -7.21 8.15 -2.24
N THR A 47 -6.48 8.72 -3.20
CA THR A 47 -6.59 10.13 -3.60
C THR A 47 -8.00 10.45 -4.11
N ALA A 48 -8.58 9.59 -4.96
CA ALA A 48 -9.93 9.79 -5.48
C ALA A 48 -10.99 9.74 -4.36
N VAL A 49 -10.90 8.76 -3.46
CA VAL A 49 -11.80 8.63 -2.30
C VAL A 49 -11.71 9.87 -1.41
N TYR A 50 -10.50 10.33 -1.09
CA TYR A 50 -10.32 11.53 -0.27
C TYR A 50 -10.89 12.77 -0.94
N ALA A 51 -10.65 12.96 -2.24
CA ALA A 51 -11.19 14.09 -2.99
C ALA A 51 -12.73 14.11 -3.01
N VAL A 52 -13.37 12.93 -3.08
CA VAL A 52 -14.83 12.81 -2.96
C VAL A 52 -15.29 13.16 -1.54
N LEU A 53 -14.63 12.64 -0.50
CA LEU A 53 -14.98 12.95 0.89
C LEU A 53 -14.84 14.44 1.20
N ALA A 54 -13.75 15.07 0.75
CA ALA A 54 -13.49 16.50 0.97
C ALA A 54 -14.57 17.40 0.35
N ARG A 55 -15.21 16.95 -0.73
CA ARG A 55 -16.35 17.67 -1.35
C ARG A 55 -17.68 17.44 -0.65
N LEU A 56 -17.85 16.30 0.03
CA LEU A 56 -19.14 15.84 0.55
C LEU A 56 -19.29 15.94 2.07
N ARG A 57 -18.20 16.19 2.81
CA ARG A 57 -18.17 16.11 4.27
C ARG A 57 -17.40 17.28 4.85
N GLU A 58 -17.91 17.82 5.96
CA GLU A 58 -17.24 18.91 6.71
C GLU A 58 -15.97 18.45 7.43
N ARG A 59 -15.85 17.15 7.72
CA ARG A 59 -14.70 16.54 8.42
C ARG A 59 -14.22 15.27 7.68
N PRO A 60 -13.60 15.41 6.50
CA PRO A 60 -13.23 14.27 5.65
C PRO A 60 -12.15 13.38 6.27
N ASP A 61 -11.23 13.94 7.06
CA ASP A 61 -10.03 13.27 7.58
C ASP A 61 -10.34 12.02 8.41
N ARG A 62 -11.23 12.14 9.40
CA ARG A 62 -11.57 11.03 10.30
C ARG A 62 -12.21 9.88 9.54
N LEU A 63 -13.08 10.20 8.58
CA LEU A 63 -13.74 9.20 7.73
C LEU A 63 -12.72 8.56 6.80
N PHE A 64 -11.82 9.34 6.22
CA PHE A 64 -10.79 8.81 5.35
C PHE A 64 -9.83 7.86 6.07
N VAL A 65 -9.37 8.22 7.27
CA VAL A 65 -8.53 7.33 8.09
C VAL A 65 -9.24 6.02 8.42
N ALA A 66 -10.53 6.08 8.77
CA ALA A 66 -11.33 4.89 9.04
C ALA A 66 -11.49 4.01 7.77
N LEU A 67 -11.75 4.62 6.61
CA LEU A 67 -11.82 3.90 5.34
C LEU A 67 -10.47 3.31 4.94
N ALA A 68 -9.37 4.06 5.11
CA ALA A 68 -8.03 3.58 4.83
C ALA A 68 -7.67 2.37 5.71
N ALA A 69 -8.03 2.40 7.00
CA ALA A 69 -7.88 1.27 7.90
C ALA A 69 -8.74 0.07 7.45
N ALA A 70 -9.99 0.29 7.08
CA ALA A 70 -10.88 -0.77 6.59
C ALA A 70 -10.36 -1.41 5.29
N VAL A 71 -9.90 -0.60 4.33
CA VAL A 71 -9.32 -1.09 3.07
C VAL A 71 -8.00 -1.81 3.31
N LEU A 72 -7.16 -1.34 4.24
CA LEU A 72 -5.95 -2.05 4.63
C LEU A 72 -6.27 -3.43 5.19
N LEU A 73 -7.21 -3.52 6.13
CA LEU A 73 -7.65 -4.80 6.69
C LEU A 73 -8.24 -5.72 5.61
N LEU A 74 -9.03 -5.17 4.69
CA LEU A 74 -9.56 -5.91 3.55
C LEU A 74 -8.45 -6.41 2.62
N SER A 75 -7.39 -5.61 2.42
CA SER A 75 -6.26 -6.00 1.59
C SER A 75 -5.51 -7.21 2.15
N PHE A 76 -5.56 -7.46 3.46
CA PHE A 76 -4.93 -8.66 4.03
C PHE A 76 -5.64 -9.95 3.65
N VAL A 77 -6.87 -9.90 3.14
CA VAL A 77 -7.51 -11.07 2.51
C VAL A 77 -6.69 -11.54 1.31
N THR A 78 -6.06 -10.65 0.54
CA THR A 78 -5.24 -11.07 -0.60
C THR A 78 -3.94 -11.78 -0.18
N LEU A 79 -3.56 -11.74 1.10
CA LEU A 79 -2.44 -12.52 1.62
C LEU A 79 -2.75 -14.02 1.63
N THR A 80 -4.03 -14.43 1.73
CA THR A 80 -4.38 -15.85 1.63
C THR A 80 -4.14 -16.38 0.22
N GLU A 81 -4.43 -15.56 -0.79
CA GLU A 81 -4.09 -15.87 -2.19
C GLU A 81 -2.57 -15.89 -2.41
N ALA A 82 -1.83 -14.95 -1.80
CA ALA A 82 -0.37 -14.95 -1.88
C ALA A 82 0.29 -16.16 -1.18
N ALA A 83 -0.38 -16.74 -0.17
CA ALA A 83 0.17 -17.85 0.62
C ALA A 83 0.22 -19.18 -0.14
N VAL A 84 -0.54 -19.33 -1.23
CA VAL A 84 -0.52 -20.53 -2.09
C VAL A 84 0.47 -20.41 -3.26
N LEU A 85 1.13 -19.25 -3.41
CA LEU A 85 2.13 -19.04 -4.45
C LEU A 85 3.43 -19.78 -4.15
N GLU A 86 4.16 -20.12 -5.22
CA GLU A 86 5.47 -20.74 -5.09
C GLU A 86 6.44 -19.85 -4.31
N GLY A 87 7.14 -20.48 -3.36
CA GLY A 87 8.08 -19.85 -2.43
C GLY A 87 7.46 -18.80 -1.51
N ALA A 88 6.15 -18.84 -1.28
CA ALA A 88 5.54 -18.17 -0.15
C ALA A 88 6.16 -18.67 1.16
N THR A 89 6.60 -17.73 1.99
CA THR A 89 7.10 -17.99 3.35
C THR A 89 6.48 -16.98 4.29
N THR A 90 6.42 -17.29 5.59
CA THR A 90 5.90 -16.35 6.61
C THR A 90 6.58 -14.99 6.53
N SER A 91 7.90 -14.95 6.34
CA SER A 91 8.66 -13.70 6.20
C SER A 91 8.30 -12.92 4.94
N ARG A 92 8.13 -13.61 3.79
CA ARG A 92 7.75 -12.96 2.52
C ARG A 92 6.33 -12.41 2.57
N LEU A 93 5.39 -13.15 3.18
CA LEU A 93 4.01 -12.70 3.40
C LEU A 93 3.96 -11.52 4.38
N ALA A 94 4.78 -11.52 5.43
CA ALA A 94 4.88 -10.40 6.37
C ALA A 94 5.38 -9.12 5.68
N VAL A 95 6.38 -9.23 4.78
CA VAL A 95 6.83 -8.11 3.97
C VAL A 95 5.74 -7.63 3.01
N LEU A 96 4.99 -8.55 2.38
CA LEU A 96 3.89 -8.18 1.50
C LEU A 96 2.81 -7.41 2.28
N ALA A 97 2.45 -7.88 3.47
CA ALA A 97 1.56 -7.16 4.37
C ALA A 97 2.09 -5.76 4.73
N LEU A 98 3.39 -5.66 5.05
CA LEU A 98 4.05 -4.38 5.34
C LEU A 98 3.96 -3.42 4.15
N MET A 99 4.11 -3.89 2.91
CA MET A 99 3.97 -3.05 1.72
C MET A 99 2.56 -2.43 1.60
N HIS A 100 1.51 -3.16 1.98
CA HIS A 100 0.16 -2.61 2.05
C HIS A 100 0.04 -1.54 3.14
N VAL A 101 0.62 -1.79 4.32
CA VAL A 101 0.66 -0.81 5.42
C VAL A 101 1.36 0.47 4.98
N VAL A 102 2.50 0.36 4.31
CA VAL A 102 3.28 1.51 3.83
C VAL A 102 2.47 2.37 2.86
N VAL A 103 1.79 1.77 1.87
CA VAL A 103 0.91 2.51 0.95
C VAL A 103 -0.20 3.23 1.72
N ALA A 104 -0.85 2.56 2.67
CA ALA A 104 -1.92 3.14 3.46
C ALA A 104 -1.42 4.32 4.32
N VAL A 105 -0.30 4.16 5.03
CA VAL A 105 0.29 5.19 5.88
C VAL A 105 0.74 6.39 5.05
N VAL A 106 1.49 6.16 3.96
CA VAL A 106 1.95 7.25 3.08
C VAL A 106 0.76 8.00 2.48
N SER A 107 -0.28 7.30 2.05
CA SER A 107 -1.49 7.94 1.53
C SER A 107 -2.20 8.78 2.58
N VAL A 108 -2.35 8.26 3.81
CA VAL A 108 -2.96 9.00 4.92
C VAL A 108 -2.15 10.24 5.28
N VAL A 109 -0.84 10.11 5.48
CA VAL A 109 0.03 11.24 5.83
C VAL A 109 0.00 12.29 4.72
N ALA A 110 0.08 11.89 3.46
CA ALA A 110 0.11 12.83 2.34
C ALA A 110 -1.22 13.53 2.06
N LEU A 111 -2.36 12.92 2.39
CA LEU A 111 -3.69 13.48 2.08
C LEU A 111 -4.33 14.21 3.27
N VAL A 112 -4.08 13.74 4.49
CA VAL A 112 -4.61 14.35 5.73
C VAL A 112 -3.64 15.40 6.29
N GLY A 113 -2.33 15.20 6.11
CA GLY A 113 -1.30 16.12 6.60
C GLY A 113 -1.08 17.35 5.73
N ASP A 114 -1.70 17.43 4.55
CA ASP A 114 -1.61 18.57 3.65
C ASP A 114 -2.80 19.52 3.91
N PRO A 115 -2.59 20.73 4.47
CA PRO A 115 -3.66 21.71 4.60
C PRO A 115 -4.08 22.17 3.19
N GLN A 116 -5.20 21.65 2.70
CA GLN A 116 -5.86 22.08 1.46
C GLN A 116 -6.52 23.44 1.65
#